data_AF-A0A212C2Q5-F1
#
_entry.id   AF-A0A212C2Q5-F1
#
_cell.length_a   1.000
_cell.length_b   1.000
_cell.length_c   1.000
_cell.angle_alpha   90.00
_cell.angle_beta   90.00
_cell.angle_gamma   90.00
#
_symmetry.space_group_name_H-M   'P 1'
#
loop_
_entity.id
_entity.type
_entity.pdbx_description
1 polymer ?
#
loop_
_entity_poly.entity_id
_entity_poly.type
_entity_poly.pdbx_seq_one_letter_code
_entity_poly.pdbx_strand_id
1 'polypeptide(L)'
;MCATGYSAGIVLYPKEITLEAVSVIVTQMLGLSLGISYDDPKKCRCSGAICIMSTKALQSSGMKNFSDCSLRDFENFISNVGAQ
;
A
#
# COMPACT_ATOMS: atom_id res chain seq x y z
N MET A 1 1.90 -1.13 -12.81
CA MET A 1 2.13 0.31 -13.07
C MET A 1 2.52 0.53 -14.53
N CYS A 2 2.18 1.67 -15.13
CA CYS A 2 2.54 2.07 -16.51
C CYS A 2 1.99 1.18 -17.66
N ALA A 3 1.27 0.10 -17.36
CA ALA A 3 0.57 -0.70 -18.37
C ALA A 3 -0.70 0.00 -18.84
N THR A 4 -0.78 0.28 -20.15
CA THR A 4 -1.94 0.92 -20.78
C THR A 4 -3.21 0.12 -20.49
N GLY A 5 -4.26 0.80 -20.02
CA GLY A 5 -5.53 0.17 -19.63
C GLY A 5 -5.56 -0.49 -18.26
N TYR A 6 -4.41 -0.71 -17.62
CA TYR A 6 -4.31 -1.37 -16.30
C TYR A 6 -3.73 -0.47 -15.20
N SER A 7 -3.09 0.65 -15.56
CA SER A 7 -2.48 1.58 -14.61
C SER A 7 -3.45 2.64 -14.09
N ALA A 8 -4.62 2.19 -13.61
CA ALA A 8 -5.66 3.04 -13.04
C ALA A 8 -6.29 2.37 -11.82
N GLY A 9 -6.92 3.17 -10.96
CA GLY A 9 -7.64 2.68 -9.79
C GLY A 9 -8.73 3.65 -9.37
N ILE A 10 -9.75 3.14 -8.67
CA ILE A 10 -10.92 3.90 -8.22
C ILE A 10 -10.99 3.83 -6.71
N VAL A 11 -11.13 4.99 -6.06
CA VAL A 11 -11.30 5.10 -4.61
C VAL A 11 -12.65 5.74 -4.32
N LEU A 12 -13.38 5.18 -3.37
CA LEU A 12 -14.64 5.72 -2.89
C LEU A 12 -14.40 6.57 -1.63
N TYR A 13 -14.92 7.79 -1.60
CA TYR A 13 -14.90 8.67 -0.42
C TYR A 13 -16.31 8.89 0.13
N PRO A 14 -16.84 7.98 0.98
CA PRO A 14 -18.08 8.20 1.69
C PRO A 14 -17.91 9.23 2.83
N LYS A 15 -19.03 9.78 3.32
CA LYS A 15 -19.03 10.84 4.33
C LYS A 15 -18.44 10.40 5.68
N GLU A 16 -18.48 9.11 5.97
CA GLU A 16 -18.12 8.51 7.25
C GLU A 16 -16.60 8.26 7.39
N ILE A 17 -15.81 8.42 6.32
CA ILE A 17 -14.36 8.22 6.39
C ILE A 17 -13.60 9.54 6.44
N THR A 18 -12.44 9.51 7.10
CA THR A 18 -11.56 10.67 7.21
C THR A 18 -10.69 10.83 5.96
N LEU A 19 -10.21 12.04 5.69
CA LEU A 19 -9.21 12.27 4.63
C LEU A 19 -7.93 11.46 4.85
N GLU A 20 -7.58 11.20 6.11
CA GLU A 20 -6.46 10.33 6.46
C GLU A 20 -6.73 8.87 6.06
N ALA A 21 -7.93 8.35 6.31
CA ALA A 21 -8.28 7.00 5.86
C ALA A 21 -8.28 6.90 4.33
N VAL A 22 -8.75 7.93 3.62
CA VAL A 22 -8.68 8.00 2.16
C VAL A 22 -7.24 8.00 1.66
N SER A 23 -6.35 8.79 2.29
CA SER A 23 -4.95 8.83 1.87
C SER A 23 -4.27 7.47 2.06
N VAL A 24 -4.62 6.73 3.10
CA VAL A 24 -4.19 5.34 3.28
C VAL A 24 -4.71 4.45 2.16
N ILE A 25 -5.99 4.53 1.78
CA ILE A 25 -6.56 3.73 0.68
C ILE A 25 -5.87 4.03 -0.65
N VAL A 26 -5.69 5.32 -0.98
CA VAL A 26 -4.99 5.75 -2.20
C VAL A 26 -3.56 5.20 -2.20
N THR A 27 -2.86 5.29 -1.07
CA THR A 27 -1.49 4.80 -0.95
C THR A 27 -1.41 3.27 -1.07
N GLN A 28 -2.34 2.54 -0.44
CA GLN A 28 -2.43 1.08 -0.57
C GLN A 28 -2.70 0.65 -2.02
N MET A 29 -3.62 1.34 -2.71
CA MET A 29 -3.94 1.07 -4.10
C MET A 29 -2.73 1.31 -5.04
N LEU A 30 -1.98 2.39 -4.79
CA LEU A 30 -0.73 2.66 -5.47
C LEU A 30 0.32 1.58 -5.17
N GLY A 31 0.46 1.17 -3.91
CA GLY A 31 1.35 0.09 -3.48
C GLY A 31 1.06 -1.21 -4.22
N LEU A 32 -0.20 -1.64 -4.27
CA LEU A 32 -0.63 -2.82 -5.02
C LEU A 32 -0.27 -2.70 -6.52
N SER A 33 -0.47 -1.51 -7.11
CA SER A 33 -0.10 -1.24 -8.50
C SER A 33 1.41 -1.29 -8.77
N LEU A 34 2.21 -1.14 -7.71
CA LEU A 34 3.67 -1.23 -7.67
C LEU A 34 4.15 -2.58 -7.11
N GLY A 35 3.29 -3.61 -7.12
CA GLY A 35 3.66 -4.97 -6.73
C GLY A 35 3.80 -5.20 -5.22
N ILE A 36 3.41 -4.24 -4.39
CA ILE A 36 3.46 -4.34 -2.93
C ILE A 36 2.23 -5.06 -2.41
N SER A 37 2.42 -6.16 -1.68
CA SER A 37 1.32 -6.94 -1.09
C SER A 37 0.87 -6.36 0.27
N TYR A 38 -0.31 -6.78 0.73
CA TYR A 38 -0.72 -6.51 2.12
C TYR A 38 0.21 -7.22 3.11
N ASP A 39 0.50 -6.55 4.23
CA ASP A 39 1.40 -7.05 5.27
C ASP A 39 0.80 -8.25 6.02
N ASP A 40 1.58 -9.32 6.15
CA ASP A 40 1.33 -10.38 7.14
C ASP A 40 1.96 -9.98 8.48
N PRO A 41 1.18 -9.69 9.54
CA PRO A 41 1.71 -9.23 10.81
C PRO A 41 2.61 -10.25 11.52
N LYS A 42 2.62 -11.52 11.09
CA LYS A 42 3.52 -12.55 11.61
C LYS A 42 4.88 -12.57 10.92
N LYS A 43 4.98 -12.02 9.71
CA LYS A 43 6.19 -12.09 8.86
C LYS A 43 6.84 -10.74 8.61
N CYS A 44 6.04 -9.67 8.63
CA CYS A 44 6.46 -8.33 8.29
C CYS A 44 6.72 -7.52 9.55
N ARG A 45 7.87 -6.85 9.62
CA ARG A 45 8.25 -5.95 10.69
C ARG A 45 7.83 -4.52 10.33
N CYS A 46 7.08 -3.90 11.23
CA CYS A 46 6.69 -2.50 11.13
C CYS A 46 7.41 -1.67 12.19
N SER A 47 8.03 -0.55 11.79
CA SER A 47 8.72 0.37 12.71
C SER A 47 7.76 1.33 13.44
N GLY A 48 6.56 1.53 12.90
CA GLY A 48 5.48 2.29 13.53
C GLY A 48 4.48 1.38 14.25
N ALA A 49 3.46 1.99 14.85
CA ALA A 49 2.35 1.24 15.48
C ALA A 49 1.59 0.38 14.46
N ILE A 50 1.51 0.83 13.21
CA ILE A 50 0.89 0.13 12.09
C ILE A 50 1.47 0.64 10.77
N CYS A 51 1.60 -0.28 9.82
CA CYS A 51 2.16 0.02 8.52
C CYS A 51 1.07 0.27 7.49
N ILE A 52 1.40 1.05 6.45
CA ILE A 52 0.47 1.46 5.39
C ILE A 52 -0.21 0.26 4.76
N MET A 53 0.53 -0.82 4.49
CA MET A 53 0.02 -2.04 3.85
C MET A 53 -0.65 -3.01 4.83
N SER A 54 -0.95 -2.61 6.06
CA SER A 54 -1.82 -3.39 6.95
C SER A 54 -3.29 -3.21 6.56
N THR A 55 -4.07 -4.29 6.58
CA THR A 55 -5.53 -4.23 6.39
C THR A 55 -6.25 -3.46 7.50
N LYS A 56 -5.59 -3.23 8.64
CA LYS A 56 -6.12 -2.45 9.77
C LYS A 56 -5.70 -0.97 9.73
N ALA A 57 -4.88 -0.54 8.75
CA ALA A 57 -4.31 0.80 8.70
C ALA A 57 -5.38 1.91 8.67
N LEU A 58 -6.51 1.67 8.01
CA LEU A 58 -7.63 2.61 7.93
C LEU A 58 -8.26 2.94 9.29
N GLN A 59 -8.15 2.04 10.27
CA GLN A 59 -8.75 2.18 11.60
C GLN A 59 -7.85 2.92 12.58
N SER A 60 -6.69 3.38 12.13
CA SER A 60 -5.65 3.97 12.96
C SER A 60 -5.31 5.38 12.51
N SER A 61 -5.08 6.27 13.46
CA SER A 61 -4.69 7.65 13.21
C SER A 61 -3.19 7.87 13.32
N GLY A 62 -2.68 8.91 12.67
CA GLY A 62 -1.29 9.35 12.75
C GLY A 62 -0.40 8.76 11.66
N MET A 63 0.89 9.07 11.73
CA MET A 63 1.88 8.69 10.72
C MET A 63 2.02 7.18 10.59
N LYS A 64 2.14 6.71 9.34
CA LYS A 64 2.28 5.30 8.98
C LYS A 64 3.45 5.18 8.02
N ASN A 65 4.23 4.12 8.18
CA ASN A 65 5.36 3.81 7.32
C ASN A 65 5.06 2.54 6.51
N PHE A 66 5.87 2.29 5.49
CA PHE A 66 5.91 0.97 4.86
C PHE A 66 6.67 -0.03 5.76
N SER A 67 6.29 -1.31 5.68
CA SER A 67 6.98 -2.39 6.37
C SER A 67 8.25 -2.81 5.62
N ASP A 68 9.07 -3.66 6.24
CA ASP A 68 10.19 -4.31 5.55
C ASP A 68 9.74 -5.23 4.39
N CYS A 69 8.60 -5.90 4.51
CA CYS A 69 8.00 -6.64 3.40
C CYS A 69 7.64 -5.72 2.25
N SER A 70 7.03 -4.57 2.54
CA SER A 70 6.62 -3.62 1.52
C SER A 70 7.80 -3.12 0.70
N LEU A 71 8.93 -2.85 1.37
CA LEU A 71 10.17 -2.43 0.71
C LEU A 71 10.73 -3.55 -0.19
N ARG A 72 10.80 -4.78 0.32
CA ARG A 72 11.28 -5.94 -0.45
C ARG A 72 10.40 -6.24 -1.67
N ASP A 73 9.07 -6.15 -1.51
CA ASP A 73 8.13 -6.34 -2.61
C ASP A 73 8.33 -5.28 -3.70
N PHE A 74 8.54 -4.02 -3.29
CA PHE A 74 8.81 -2.94 -4.23
C PHE A 74 10.16 -3.10 -4.97
N GLU A 75 11.21 -3.51 -4.26
CA GLU A 75 12.50 -3.85 -4.87
C GLU A 75 12.36 -4.97 -5.89
N ASN A 76 11.61 -6.02 -5.54
CA ASN A 76 11.30 -7.13 -6.43
C ASN A 76 10.49 -6.66 -7.65
N PHE A 77 9.50 -5.79 -7.44
CA PHE A 77 8.72 -5.22 -8.54
C PHE A 77 9.64 -4.49 -9.52
N ILE A 78 10.39 -3.48 -9.06
CA ILE A 78 11.27 -2.67 -9.92
C ILE A 78 12.29 -3.52 -10.66
N SER A 79 12.89 -4.52 -10.00
CA SER A 79 13.87 -5.42 -10.62
C SER A 79 13.29 -6.26 -11.77
N ASN A 80 11.97 -6.43 -11.79
CA ASN A 80 11.25 -7.19 -12.82
C ASN A 80 10.40 -6.31 -13.76
N VAL A 81 10.31 -4.99 -13.51
CA VAL A 81 9.61 -4.08 -14.43
C VAL A 81 10.37 -4.04 -15.76
N GLY A 82 9.74 -4.56 -16.82
CA GLY A 82 10.35 -4.64 -18.16
C GLY A 82 11.12 -5.93 -18.43
N ALA A 83 11.05 -6.93 -17.54
CA ALA A 83 11.42 -8.30 -17.88
C ALA A 83 10.33 -8.92 -18.76
N GLN A 84 10.24 -8.46 -20.00
CA GLN A 84 9.38 -9.00 -21.05
C GLN A 84 10.03 -8.82 -22.42
#